data_AF-A0A937UDD5-F1
#
_entry.id   AF-A0A937UDD5-F1
#
_cell.length_a   1.000
_cell.length_b   1.000
_cell.length_c   1.000
_cell.angle_alpha   90.00
_cell.angle_beta   90.00
_cell.angle_gamma   90.00
#
_symmetry.space_group_name_H-M   'P 1'
#
loop_
_entity.id
_entity.type
_entity.pdbx_description
1 polymer ?
#
loop_
_entity_poly.entity_id
_entity_poly.type
_entity_poly.pdbx_seq_one_letter_code
_entity_poly.pdbx_strand_id
1 'polypeptide(L)' 'MVIRGREIRFGTIAVEKGFVTPGQLGQAVSIQMNKALLGEKPRLIGEILVEMGFMNPLQVNEVLEAQRKEIDRDSES' A
#
# COMPACT_ATOMS: atom_id res chain seq x y z
N MET A 1 11.38 -2.46 -13.35
CA MET A 1 10.97 -2.16 -11.96
C MET A 1 9.55 -2.68 -11.79
N VAL A 2 9.34 -3.73 -10.98
CA VAL A 2 8.05 -4.43 -10.86
C VAL A 2 7.41 -4.00 -9.54
N ILE A 3 6.21 -3.41 -9.61
CA ILE A 3 5.39 -3.18 -8.41
C ILE A 3 5.20 -4.56 -7.77
N ARG A 4 5.63 -4.74 -6.52
CA ARG A 4 5.50 -6.06 -5.88
C ARG A 4 4.02 -6.36 -5.73
N GLY A 5 3.58 -7.58 -6.02
CA GLY A 5 2.16 -7.96 -5.93
C GLY A 5 1.53 -7.68 -4.55
N ARG A 6 2.34 -7.61 -3.48
CA ARG A 6 1.92 -7.19 -2.14
C ARG A 6 1.47 -5.73 -2.07
N GLU A 7 2.06 -4.85 -2.85
CA GLU A 7 1.74 -3.41 -2.84
C GLU A 7 0.44 -3.12 -3.60
N ILE A 8 0.20 -3.85 -4.69
CA ILE A 8 -1.06 -3.80 -5.44
C ILE A 8 -2.20 -4.22 -4.53
N ARG A 9 -2.06 -5.37 -3.84
CA ARG A 9 -3.08 -5.87 -2.91
C ARG A 9 -3.34 -4.89 -1.77
N PHE A 10 -2.30 -4.30 -1.20
CA PHE A 10 -2.44 -3.29 -0.15
C PHE A 10 -3.24 -2.08 -0.64
N GLY A 11 -2.89 -1.55 -1.82
CA GLY A 11 -3.58 -0.43 -2.44
C GLY A 11 -5.05 -0.73 -2.71
N THR A 12 -5.36 -1.90 -3.26
CA THR A 12 -6.74 -2.34 -3.52
C THR A 12 -7.56 -2.39 -2.23
N ILE A 13 -7.06 -3.08 -1.20
CA ILE A 13 -7.77 -3.21 0.09
C ILE A 13 -7.96 -1.84 0.75
N ALA A 14 -6.98 -0.95 0.67
CA ALA A 14 -7.09 0.40 1.24
C ALA A 14 -8.16 1.25 0.53
N VAL A 15 -8.33 1.07 -0.78
CA VAL A 15 -9.40 1.70 -1.56
C VAL A 15 -10.75 1.07 -1.25
N GLU A 16 -10.84 -0.25 -1.17
CA GLU A 16 -12.07 -0.97 -0.83
C GLU A 16 -12.58 -0.66 0.58
N LYS A 17 -11.67 -0.52 1.56
CA LYS A 17 -12.00 -0.08 2.91
C LYS A 17 -12.37 1.41 2.99
N GLY A 18 -12.22 2.17 1.90
CA GLY A 18 -12.49 3.61 1.86
C GLY A 18 -11.50 4.47 2.65
N PHE A 19 -10.32 3.94 2.97
CA PHE A 19 -9.28 4.70 3.68
C PHE A 19 -8.58 5.69 2.75
N VAL A 20 -8.41 5.33 1.48
CA VAL A 20 -7.79 6.19 0.47
C VAL A 20 -8.55 6.10 -0.84
N THR A 21 -8.46 7.15 -1.64
CA THR A 21 -8.99 7.18 -3.00
C THR A 21 -7.96 6.64 -4.00
N PRO A 22 -8.40 6.17 -5.18
CA PRO A 22 -7.49 5.76 -6.25
C PRO A 22 -6.49 6.87 -6.65
N GLY A 23 -6.93 8.13 -6.60
CA GLY A 23 -6.07 9.29 -6.87
C GLY A 23 -4.98 9.49 -5.81
N GLN A 24 -5.32 9.32 -4.52
CA GLN A 24 -4.34 9.37 -3.42
C GLN A 24 -3.35 8.20 -3.48
N LEU A 25 -3.84 7.00 -3.80
CA LEU A 25 -3.00 5.83 -4.01
C LEU A 25 -2.01 6.06 -5.17
N GLY A 26 -2.48 6.61 -6.30
CA GLY A 26 -1.63 6.96 -7.44
C GLY A 26 -0.54 7.99 -7.10
N GLN A 27 -0.84 8.96 -6.24
CA GLN A 27 0.17 9.91 -5.74
C GLN A 27 1.23 9.21 -4.89
N ALA A 28 0.84 8.30 -3.99
CA ALA A 28 1.79 7.54 -3.18
C ALA A 28 2.74 6.69 -4.05
N VAL A 29 2.19 6.00 -5.05
CA VAL A 29 2.97 5.21 -6.02
C VAL A 29 3.96 6.09 -6.78
N SER A 30 3.53 7.27 -7.23
CA SER A 30 4.37 8.21 -7.96
C SER A 30 5.56 8.69 -7.10
N ILE A 31 5.31 9.02 -5.84
CA ILE A 31 6.36 9.41 -4.87
C ILE A 31 7.32 8.25 -4.63
N GLN A 32 6.80 7.04 -4.45
CA GLN A 32 7.61 5.85 -4.26
C GLN A 32 8.56 5.61 -5.43
N MET A 33 8.04 5.72 -6.66
CA MET A 33 8.83 5.58 -7.88
C MET A 33 9.91 6.66 -7.97
N ASN A 34 9.55 7.91 -7.69
CA ASN A 34 10.51 9.01 -7.71
C ASN A 34 11.66 8.81 -6.71
N LYS A 35 11.35 8.42 -5.46
CA LYS A 35 12.36 8.13 -4.43
C LYS A 35 13.24 6.92 -4.79
N ALA A 36 12.66 5.89 -5.39
CA ALA A 36 13.42 4.73 -5.86
C ALA A 36 14.40 5.09 -6.99
N LEU A 37 14.02 6.00 -7.90
CA LEU A 37 14.92 6.52 -8.94
C LEU A 37 16.07 7.33 -8.37
N LEU A 38 15.87 8.01 -7.23
CA LEU A 38 16.91 8.73 -6.50
C LEU A 38 17.87 7.79 -5.72
N GLY A 39 17.69 6.47 -5.82
CA GLY A 39 18.51 5.49 -5.11
C GLY A 39 18.19 5.39 -3.61
N GLU A 40 17.09 6.01 -3.16
CA GLU A 40 16.63 5.84 -1.79
C GLU A 40 16.05 4.43 -1.57
N LYS A 41 16.06 3.97 -0.31
CA LYS A 41 15.44 2.70 0.04
C LYS A 41 13.97 2.69 -0.40
N PRO A 42 13.49 1.61 -1.05
CA PRO A 42 12.10 1.50 -1.44
C PRO A 42 11.22 1.54 -0.19
N ARG A 43 10.46 2.63 -0.03
CA ARG A 43 9.46 2.78 1.04
C ARG A 43 8.18 2.05 0.64
N LEU A 44 7.41 1.62 1.64
CA LEU A 44 6.11 0.99 1.44
C LEU A 44 5.07 2.06 1.11
N ILE A 45 4.10 1.74 0.24
CA ILE A 45 2.99 2.64 -0.07
C ILE A 45 2.24 3.09 1.20
N GLY A 46 2.01 2.18 2.15
CA GLY A 46 1.35 2.50 3.42
C GLY A 46 2.07 3.59 4.22
N GLU A 47 3.40 3.56 4.27
CA GLU A 47 4.21 4.59 4.94
C GLU A 47 4.08 5.94 4.25
N ILE A 48 4.12 5.96 2.91
CA ILE A 48 3.98 7.19 2.13
C ILE A 48 2.58 7.78 2.30
N LEU A 49 1.53 6.94 2.34
CA LEU A 49 0.16 7.38 2.59
C LEU A 49 0.00 7.98 4.00
N VAL A 50 0.75 7.48 4.99
CA VAL A 50 0.79 8.07 6.33
C VAL A 50 1.57 9.39 6.35
N GLU A 51 2.73 9.45 5.70
CA GLU A 51 3.50 10.69 5.56
C GLU A 51 2.71 11.81 4.86
N MET A 52 1.87 11.45 3.88
CA MET A 52 0.98 12.38 3.19
C MET A 52 -0.28 12.75 4.00
N GLY A 53 -0.53 12.08 5.14
CA GLY A 53 -1.73 12.29 5.94
C GLY A 53 -3.01 11.70 5.33
N PHE A 54 -2.90 10.84 4.32
CA PHE A 54 -4.04 10.14 3.71
C PHE A 54 -4.48 8.93 4.52
N MET A 55 -3.56 8.32 5.28
CA MET A 55 -3.86 7.26 6.22
C MET A 55 -3.20 7.53 7.58
N ASN A 56 -3.71 6.87 8.61
CA ASN A 56 -3.04 6.78 9.90
C ASN A 56 -2.42 5.37 10.07
N PRO A 57 -1.45 5.18 10.98
CA PRO A 57 -0.78 3.90 11.18
C PRO A 57 -1.74 2.77 11.63
N LEU A 58 -2.87 3.09 12.28
CA LEU A 58 -3.89 2.10 12.64
C LEU A 58 -4.61 1.57 11.39
N GLN A 59 -4.97 2.43 10.45
CA GLN A 59 -5.58 2.07 9.17
C GLN A 59 -4.62 1.26 8.31
N VAL A 60 -3.33 1.59 8.32
CA VAL A 60 -2.31 0.78 7.63
C VAL A 60 -2.28 -0.62 8.23
N ASN A 61 -2.30 -0.75 9.55
CA ASN A 61 -2.31 -2.05 10.23
C ASN A 61 -3.55 -2.87 9.84
N GLU A 62 -4.74 -2.26 9.88
CA GLU A 62 -6.00 -2.84 9.44
C GLU A 62 -5.95 -3.40 8.00
N VAL A 63 -5.32 -2.68 7.07
CA VAL A 63 -5.14 -3.12 5.68
C VAL A 63 -4.15 -4.28 5.61
N LEU A 64 -3.05 -4.22 6.38
CA LEU A 64 -2.05 -5.31 6.43
C LEU A 64 -2.63 -6.59 7.02
N GLU A 65 -3.48 -6.50 8.03
CA GLU A 65 -4.17 -7.65 8.62
C GLU A 65 -5.17 -8.26 7.65
N ALA A 66 -5.94 -7.44 6.94
CA ALA A 66 -6.84 -7.90 5.89
C ALA A 66 -6.07 -8.62 4.77
N GLN A 67 -4.97 -8.01 4.30
CA GLN A 67 -4.09 -8.62 3.31
C GLN A 67 -3.54 -9.99 3.77
N ARG A 68 -3.16 -10.10 5.04
CA ARG A 68 -2.63 -11.35 5.61
C ARG A 68 -3.69 -12.46 5.62
N LYS A 69 -4.94 -12.12 5.99
CA LYS A 69 -6.06 -13.07 6.02
C LYS A 69 -6.45 -13.59 4.63
N GLU A 70 -6.26 -12.80 3.58
CA GLU A 70 -6.53 -13.26 2.21
C GLU A 70 -5.47 -14.21 1.67
N ILE A 71 -4.20 -13.99 2.02
CA ILE A 71 -3.09 -14.86 1.59
C ILE A 71 -3.20 -16.25 2.23
N ASP A 72 -3.63 -16.32 3.49
CA ASP A 72 -3.80 -17.58 4.23
C ASP A 72 -4.89 -18.45 3.59
N ARG A 73 -5.99 -17.85 3.13
CA ARG A 73 -7.11 -18.58 2.49
C ARG A 73 -6.80 -19.15 1.10
N ASP A 74 -5.86 -18.55 0.38
CA ASP A 74 -5.48 -18.97 -0.98
C ASP A 74 -4.47 -20.14 -0.97
N SER A 75 -3.80 -20.40 0.17
CA SER A 75 -2.83 -21.50 0.30
C SER A 75 -3.46 -22.85 0.72
N GLU A 76 -4.75 -22.88 1.04
CA GLU A 76 -5.51 -24.09 1.41
C GLU A 76 -6.46 -24.59 0.29
N SER A 77 -6.22 -24.24 -0.98
CA SER A 77 -7.01 -24.73 -2.15
C SER A 77 -6.18 -25.55 -3.12
#